data_AF-A0A3N1T6V1-F1
#
_entry.id   AF-A0A3N1T6V1-F1
#
_cell.length_a   1.000
_cell.length_b   1.000
_cell.length_c   1.000
_cell.angle_alpha   90.00
_cell.angle_beta   90.00
_cell.angle_gamma   90.00
#
_symmetry.space_group_name_H-M   'P 1'
#
loop_
_entity.id
_entity.type
_entity.pdbx_description
1 polymer ?
#
loop_
_entity_poly.entity_id
_entity_poly.type
_entity_poly.pdbx_seq_one_letter_code
_entity_poly.pdbx_strand_id
1 'polypeptide(L)'
;MRTKMGDAGFYARIFEVMLRLKANYLWPAVWGRAFAEDDPLNHATAKAYGIVMGTSHEAPMMRGIEEWNRHAVAAVRDGAGNIATPGHDPYGGTGEWSFRRNAEALKAYWSDGIRRMREEDFEGVVTLGMRGNGDVSLPDGDGIELMTEIIATQRQILAEVSGRDVTTIPQVWALYKEVQHYWDRGLRVPDDVTMVLTDDNWANIRKLPDLKNDAREGGYGLYYHLDYVGAGRNYEWVDTASLPNMWDQLNQCVAYGSRRLWVTNAGDLKGNELPTQFFLEYAWDPGRWTPDRLPEWEERYAGQNSGEKEAAAVASVLRTYARLQSRRKPELLNRKITLDLAKDPAEDGSAIVHDDRATPFSIVDYREPERYELVAQWARHTSDNVNITSTVHRIAAAGVHVLKFWMVDPTVVLQNLVVDTGGLKPSYLGPPESLRLH
;
A
#
# COMPACT_ATOMS: atom_id res chain seq x y z
N MET A 1 -10.32 -5.03 -33.42
CA MET A 1 -9.48 -3.82 -33.27
C MET A 1 -8.60 -4.07 -32.05
N ARG A 2 -7.26 -4.01 -32.15
CA ARG A 2 -6.38 -4.18 -30.98
C ARG A 2 -6.45 -2.86 -30.19
N THR A 3 -6.91 -2.91 -28.95
CA THR A 3 -6.94 -1.77 -28.02
C THR A 3 -5.51 -1.41 -27.59
N LYS A 4 -5.16 -0.11 -27.57
CA LYS A 4 -3.87 0.38 -27.09
C LYS A 4 -3.97 0.60 -25.59
N MET A 5 -2.96 0.16 -24.83
CA MET A 5 -2.91 0.40 -23.39
C MET A 5 -3.06 1.90 -23.10
N GLY A 6 -4.01 2.25 -22.24
CA GLY A 6 -4.30 3.63 -21.85
C GLY A 6 -5.42 4.33 -22.63
N ASP A 7 -5.94 3.74 -23.71
CA ASP A 7 -7.08 4.28 -24.45
C ASP A 7 -8.44 3.89 -23.85
N ALA A 8 -9.52 4.52 -24.32
CA ALA A 8 -10.87 4.28 -23.83
C ALA A 8 -11.35 2.85 -24.10
N GLY A 9 -10.87 2.21 -25.17
CA GLY A 9 -11.19 0.83 -25.49
C GLY A 9 -10.55 -0.16 -24.51
N PHE A 10 -9.33 0.11 -24.06
CA PHE A 10 -8.65 -0.63 -22.98
C PHE A 10 -9.40 -0.45 -21.66
N TYR A 11 -9.70 0.80 -21.27
CA TYR A 11 -10.38 1.05 -20.00
C TYR A 11 -11.81 0.54 -19.98
N ALA A 12 -12.55 0.54 -21.09
CA ALA A 12 -13.87 -0.09 -21.18
C ALA A 12 -13.84 -1.58 -20.80
N ARG A 13 -12.74 -2.31 -21.09
CA ARG A 13 -12.57 -3.71 -20.66
C ARG A 13 -12.30 -3.82 -19.16
N ILE A 14 -11.50 -2.92 -18.61
CA ILE A 14 -11.25 -2.85 -17.16
C ILE A 14 -12.57 -2.55 -16.43
N PHE A 15 -13.33 -1.55 -16.88
CA PHE A 15 -14.62 -1.19 -16.32
C PHE A 15 -15.64 -2.33 -16.39
N GLU A 16 -15.68 -3.07 -17.51
CA GLU A 16 -16.53 -4.26 -17.63
C GLU A 16 -16.20 -5.30 -16.55
N VAL A 17 -14.90 -5.60 -16.35
CA VAL A 17 -14.45 -6.54 -15.32
C VAL A 17 -14.81 -6.03 -13.92
N MET A 18 -14.54 -4.76 -13.62
CA MET A 18 -14.87 -4.13 -12.35
C MET A 18 -16.35 -4.28 -12.01
N LEU A 19 -17.25 -3.91 -12.93
CA LEU A 19 -18.70 -4.02 -12.70
C LEU A 19 -19.15 -5.47 -12.52
N ARG A 20 -18.58 -6.43 -13.27
CA ARG A 20 -18.86 -7.86 -13.10
C ARG A 20 -18.43 -8.38 -11.72
N LEU A 21 -17.35 -7.80 -11.18
CA LEU A 21 -16.86 -8.04 -9.81
C LEU A 21 -17.50 -7.12 -8.77
N LYS A 22 -18.52 -6.33 -9.14
CA LYS A 22 -19.25 -5.38 -8.30
C LYS A 22 -18.39 -4.26 -7.69
N ALA A 23 -17.28 -3.93 -8.33
CA ALA A 23 -16.47 -2.76 -8.02
C ALA A 23 -16.97 -1.51 -8.75
N ASN A 24 -16.66 -0.33 -8.21
CA ASN A 24 -17.11 0.96 -8.75
C ASN A 24 -16.06 2.08 -8.67
N TYR A 25 -14.83 1.82 -8.19
CA TYR A 25 -13.81 2.85 -7.97
C TYR A 25 -12.46 2.43 -8.57
N LEU A 26 -11.84 3.29 -9.37
CA LEU A 26 -10.55 3.01 -10.04
C LEU A 26 -9.52 4.12 -9.82
N TRP A 27 -8.29 3.70 -9.49
CA TRP A 27 -7.08 4.47 -9.76
C TRP A 27 -6.47 3.96 -11.07
N PRO A 28 -6.36 4.80 -12.11
CA PRO A 28 -5.87 4.36 -13.42
C PRO A 28 -4.35 4.11 -13.40
N ALA A 29 -3.82 3.50 -14.46
CA ALA A 29 -2.38 3.37 -14.63
C ALA A 29 -1.73 4.75 -14.75
N VAL A 30 -0.68 4.99 -13.95
CA VAL A 30 -0.01 6.30 -13.85
C VAL A 30 1.47 6.28 -14.24
N TRP A 31 2.14 5.13 -14.34
CA TRP A 31 3.55 5.10 -14.77
C TRP A 31 3.66 5.20 -16.29
N GLY A 32 4.25 6.30 -16.77
CA GLY A 32 4.34 6.61 -18.21
C GLY A 32 2.98 6.80 -18.89
N ARG A 33 1.92 7.04 -18.12
CA ARG A 33 0.52 7.13 -18.56
C ARG A 33 -0.18 8.25 -17.82
N ALA A 34 -1.06 8.94 -18.52
CA ALA A 34 -1.88 10.01 -17.98
C ALA A 34 -3.30 9.81 -18.49
N PHE A 35 -4.17 9.23 -17.67
CA PHE A 35 -5.53 8.81 -18.04
C PHE A 35 -6.28 9.85 -18.88
N ALA A 36 -6.29 11.09 -18.43
CA ALA A 36 -7.04 12.15 -19.10
C ALA A 36 -6.40 12.65 -20.41
N GLU A 37 -5.08 12.53 -20.56
CA GLU A 37 -4.35 13.01 -21.74
C GLU A 37 -4.12 11.92 -22.79
N ASP A 38 -4.08 10.65 -22.38
CA ASP A 38 -3.81 9.52 -23.27
C ASP A 38 -5.00 9.27 -24.23
N ASP A 39 -6.22 9.54 -23.79
CA ASP A 39 -7.43 9.53 -24.62
C ASP A 39 -8.51 10.45 -24.01
N PRO A 40 -8.99 11.50 -24.71
CA PRO A 40 -10.03 12.39 -24.20
C PRO A 40 -11.38 11.69 -23.95
N LEU A 41 -11.58 10.47 -24.48
CA LEU A 41 -12.78 9.67 -24.23
C LEU A 41 -12.73 8.88 -22.92
N ASN A 42 -11.61 8.87 -22.19
CA ASN A 42 -11.42 8.04 -21.01
C ASN A 42 -12.42 8.38 -19.88
N HIS A 43 -12.59 9.66 -19.49
CA HIS A 43 -13.58 10.02 -18.47
C HIS A 43 -15.02 9.83 -18.96
N ALA A 44 -15.32 10.15 -20.23
CA ALA A 44 -16.63 9.93 -20.80
C ALA A 44 -17.01 8.44 -20.78
N THR A 45 -16.03 7.56 -21.01
CA THR A 45 -16.20 6.11 -20.93
C THR A 45 -16.39 5.66 -19.49
N ALA A 46 -15.60 6.16 -18.54
CA ALA A 46 -15.78 5.85 -17.11
C ALA A 46 -17.19 6.24 -16.62
N LYS A 47 -17.64 7.46 -16.98
CA LYS A 47 -18.99 7.95 -16.71
C LYS A 47 -20.07 7.04 -17.31
N ALA A 48 -19.92 6.64 -18.57
CA ALA A 48 -20.90 5.77 -19.22
C ALA A 48 -21.04 4.39 -18.54
N TYR A 49 -19.96 3.89 -17.94
CA TYR A 49 -19.97 2.64 -17.15
C TYR A 49 -20.36 2.86 -15.68
N GLY A 50 -20.42 4.10 -15.19
CA GLY A 50 -20.67 4.41 -13.78
C GLY A 50 -19.47 4.13 -12.86
N ILE A 51 -18.24 4.22 -13.40
CA ILE A 51 -17.01 4.06 -12.61
C ILE A 51 -16.61 5.41 -12.03
N VAL A 52 -16.53 5.46 -10.70
CA VAL A 52 -16.00 6.59 -9.95
C VAL A 52 -14.48 6.62 -10.10
N MET A 53 -13.95 7.77 -10.49
CA MET A 53 -12.52 7.94 -10.72
C MET A 53 -11.82 8.48 -9.48
N GLY A 54 -10.60 8.02 -9.25
CA GLY A 54 -9.69 8.59 -8.28
C GLY A 54 -8.26 8.62 -8.81
N THR A 55 -7.36 9.11 -7.97
CA THR A 55 -5.92 9.16 -8.25
C THR A 55 -5.16 8.64 -7.03
N SER A 56 -3.96 8.10 -7.27
CA SER A 56 -3.07 7.64 -6.19
C SER A 56 -2.72 8.76 -5.22
N HIS A 57 -2.22 8.40 -4.05
CA HIS A 57 -2.00 9.32 -2.92
C HIS A 57 -0.97 10.44 -3.18
N GLU A 58 -0.11 10.33 -4.19
CA GLU A 58 0.82 11.39 -4.63
C GLU A 58 0.26 12.29 -5.73
N ALA A 59 -0.92 11.98 -6.28
CA ALA A 59 -1.50 12.60 -7.46
C ALA A 59 -2.77 13.40 -7.07
N PRO A 60 -2.64 14.56 -6.41
CA PRO A 60 -3.79 15.24 -5.84
C PRO A 60 -4.66 15.95 -6.89
N MET A 61 -5.87 16.32 -6.49
CA MET A 61 -6.75 17.23 -7.24
C MET A 61 -7.12 16.73 -8.64
N MET A 62 -7.36 15.41 -8.77
CA MET A 62 -7.76 14.74 -10.02
C MET A 62 -6.75 14.87 -11.16
N ARG A 63 -5.45 14.96 -10.80
CA ARG A 63 -4.34 15.08 -11.75
C ARG A 63 -3.32 13.97 -11.52
N GLY A 64 -3.15 13.10 -12.53
CA GLY A 64 -2.11 12.09 -12.52
C GLY A 64 -0.72 12.72 -12.62
N ILE A 65 0.27 12.17 -11.91
CA ILE A 65 1.60 12.79 -11.82
C ILE A 65 2.30 12.95 -13.18
N GLU A 66 2.05 12.05 -14.11
CA GLU A 66 2.60 12.14 -15.47
C GLU A 66 2.06 13.34 -16.26
N GLU A 67 0.88 13.85 -15.92
CA GLU A 67 0.39 15.11 -16.51
C GLU A 67 1.29 16.29 -16.11
N TRP A 68 1.96 16.25 -14.95
CA TRP A 68 2.99 17.23 -14.61
C TRP A 68 4.30 16.91 -15.36
N ASN A 69 4.77 15.66 -15.28
CA ASN A 69 6.07 15.25 -15.84
C ASN A 69 6.20 15.45 -17.36
N ARG A 70 5.09 15.37 -18.10
CA ARG A 70 5.08 15.59 -19.56
C ARG A 70 5.34 17.03 -19.96
N HIS A 71 4.98 17.99 -19.10
CA HIS A 71 4.93 19.41 -19.48
C HIS A 71 5.81 20.32 -18.61
N ALA A 72 6.27 19.84 -17.46
CA ALA A 72 7.13 20.60 -16.55
C ALA A 72 8.57 20.09 -16.57
N VAL A 73 9.53 21.03 -16.62
CA VAL A 73 10.94 20.78 -16.42
C VAL A 73 11.39 21.59 -15.21
N ALA A 74 11.77 20.92 -14.12
CA ALA A 74 12.14 21.60 -12.88
C ALA A 74 13.42 22.43 -13.02
N ALA A 75 13.40 23.62 -12.43
CA ALA A 75 14.59 24.44 -12.29
C ALA A 75 15.67 23.71 -11.47
N VAL A 76 16.93 23.84 -11.88
CA VAL A 76 18.08 23.32 -11.13
C VAL A 76 18.66 24.44 -10.28
N ARG A 77 18.85 24.18 -8.99
CA ARG A 77 19.41 25.13 -8.04
C ARG A 77 20.86 24.81 -7.68
N ASP A 78 21.64 25.85 -7.40
CA ASP A 78 22.99 25.71 -6.85
C ASP A 78 22.97 25.39 -5.35
N GLY A 79 24.15 25.18 -4.75
CA GLY A 79 24.29 24.92 -3.32
C GLY A 79 23.88 26.09 -2.41
N ALA A 80 23.66 27.29 -2.96
CA ALA A 80 23.14 28.44 -2.23
C ALA A 80 21.61 28.59 -2.40
N GLY A 81 20.97 27.71 -3.17
CA GLY A 81 19.52 27.71 -3.42
C GLY A 81 19.08 28.65 -4.55
N ASN A 82 20.00 29.27 -5.30
CA ASN A 82 19.65 30.11 -6.45
C ASN A 82 19.38 29.24 -7.68
N ILE A 83 18.50 29.69 -8.59
CA ILE A 83 18.27 29.00 -9.86
C ILE A 83 19.52 29.13 -10.73
N ALA A 84 20.24 28.02 -10.91
CA ALA A 84 21.39 27.91 -11.79
C ALA A 84 20.96 27.63 -13.24
N THR A 85 19.94 26.79 -13.41
CA THR A 85 19.31 26.50 -14.70
C THR A 85 17.80 26.73 -14.58
N PRO A 86 17.21 27.64 -15.38
CA PRO A 86 15.78 27.88 -15.33
C PRO A 86 15.00 26.64 -15.78
N GLY A 87 13.92 26.36 -15.06
CA GLY A 87 12.89 25.40 -15.45
C GLY A 87 11.70 26.11 -16.10
N HIS A 88 10.68 25.34 -16.42
CA HIS A 88 9.41 25.84 -16.92
C HIS A 88 8.27 24.87 -16.62
N ASP A 89 7.05 25.39 -16.59
CA ASP A 89 5.80 24.63 -16.61
C ASP A 89 4.73 25.40 -17.42
N PRO A 90 3.60 24.77 -17.78
CA PRO A 90 2.54 25.41 -18.56
C PRO A 90 1.88 26.62 -17.88
N TYR A 91 2.15 26.83 -16.60
CA TYR A 91 1.53 27.87 -15.77
C TYR A 91 2.49 29.04 -15.51
N GLY A 92 3.64 29.07 -16.20
CA GLY A 92 4.62 30.15 -16.11
C GLY A 92 5.48 30.10 -14.84
N GLY A 93 5.49 28.97 -14.14
CA GLY A 93 6.30 28.74 -12.95
C GLY A 93 7.70 28.20 -13.25
N THR A 94 8.36 27.72 -12.19
CA THR A 94 9.74 27.21 -12.26
C THR A 94 9.83 25.74 -12.67
N GLY A 95 8.71 25.07 -12.92
CA GLY A 95 8.63 23.62 -13.14
C GLY A 95 8.92 22.76 -11.92
N GLU A 96 9.25 23.37 -10.77
CA GLU A 96 9.52 22.63 -9.54
C GLU A 96 8.21 22.09 -8.95
N TRP A 97 8.16 20.81 -8.61
CA TRP A 97 7.08 20.23 -7.80
C TRP A 97 7.32 20.56 -6.32
N SER A 98 7.09 21.82 -5.97
CA SER A 98 7.39 22.40 -4.66
C SER A 98 6.34 23.46 -4.34
N PHE A 99 5.57 23.23 -3.28
CA PHE A 99 4.57 24.21 -2.84
C PHE A 99 5.23 25.45 -2.23
N ARG A 100 6.48 25.34 -1.75
CA ARG A 100 7.25 26.49 -1.27
C ARG A 100 7.80 27.38 -2.38
N ARG A 101 8.21 26.78 -3.51
CA ARG A 101 8.95 27.47 -4.57
C ARG A 101 8.14 27.75 -5.83
N ASN A 102 7.03 27.03 -6.03
CA ASN A 102 6.24 27.06 -7.26
C ASN A 102 4.72 26.99 -6.97
N ALA A 103 4.28 27.57 -5.85
CA ALA A 103 2.90 27.44 -5.36
C ALA A 103 1.84 27.85 -6.39
N GLU A 104 2.05 28.98 -7.08
CA GLU A 104 1.06 29.53 -8.01
C GLU A 104 0.84 28.62 -9.22
N ALA A 105 1.90 28.03 -9.77
CA ALA A 105 1.79 27.05 -10.85
C ALA A 105 1.06 25.78 -10.38
N LEU A 106 1.33 25.29 -9.16
CA LEU A 106 0.64 24.14 -8.59
C LEU A 106 -0.84 24.41 -8.33
N LYS A 107 -1.19 25.60 -7.80
CA LYS A 107 -2.59 26.02 -7.62
C LYS A 107 -3.33 26.05 -8.94
N ALA A 108 -2.73 26.59 -9.99
CA ALA A 108 -3.32 26.62 -11.32
C ALA A 108 -3.47 25.20 -11.90
N TYR A 109 -2.45 24.35 -11.75
CA TYR A 109 -2.48 22.95 -12.15
C TYR A 109 -3.58 22.14 -11.46
N TRP A 110 -3.76 22.32 -10.15
CA TRP A 110 -4.84 21.70 -9.39
C TRP A 110 -6.21 22.24 -9.76
N SER A 111 -6.31 23.55 -10.03
CA SER A 111 -7.55 24.18 -10.51
C SER A 111 -8.00 23.58 -11.84
N ASP A 112 -7.08 23.30 -12.75
CA ASP A 112 -7.39 22.65 -14.03
C ASP A 112 -7.96 21.24 -13.85
N GLY A 113 -7.45 20.46 -12.90
CA GLY A 113 -7.98 19.13 -12.58
C GLY A 113 -9.43 19.17 -12.11
N ILE A 114 -9.76 20.09 -11.21
CA ILE A 114 -11.13 20.29 -10.72
C ILE A 114 -12.03 20.87 -11.81
N ARG A 115 -11.52 21.80 -12.62
CA ARG A 115 -12.27 22.37 -13.75
C ARG A 115 -12.63 21.27 -14.75
N ARG A 116 -11.67 20.40 -15.08
CA ARG A 116 -11.90 19.22 -15.93
C ARG A 116 -12.98 18.30 -15.36
N MET A 117 -12.89 17.97 -14.06
CA MET A 117 -13.91 17.15 -13.39
C MET A 117 -15.33 17.74 -13.53
N ARG A 118 -15.45 19.07 -13.39
CA ARG A 118 -16.72 19.79 -13.55
C ARG A 118 -17.19 19.84 -15.01
N GLU A 119 -16.30 20.16 -15.95
CA GLU A 119 -16.64 20.36 -17.36
C GLU A 119 -16.97 19.05 -18.09
N GLU A 120 -16.24 17.98 -17.78
CA GLU A 120 -16.50 16.65 -18.32
C GLU A 120 -17.59 15.89 -17.51
N ASP A 121 -17.98 16.44 -16.35
CA ASP A 121 -19.08 15.96 -15.50
C ASP A 121 -18.97 14.46 -15.18
N PHE A 122 -17.83 14.02 -14.67
CA PHE A 122 -17.62 12.64 -14.21
C PHE A 122 -17.54 12.57 -12.68
N GLU A 123 -17.90 11.41 -12.12
CA GLU A 123 -17.82 11.18 -10.68
C GLU A 123 -16.36 10.97 -10.24
N GLY A 124 -15.88 11.79 -9.31
CA GLY A 124 -14.52 11.76 -8.81
C GLY A 124 -14.45 11.77 -7.29
N VAL A 125 -13.48 11.03 -6.73
CA VAL A 125 -13.03 11.18 -5.34
C VAL A 125 -11.71 11.93 -5.35
N VAL A 126 -11.73 13.16 -4.84
CA VAL A 126 -10.60 14.09 -4.92
C VAL A 126 -9.54 13.74 -3.89
N THR A 127 -8.36 13.34 -4.36
CA THR A 127 -7.20 13.14 -3.49
C THR A 127 -6.63 14.48 -3.01
N LEU A 128 -6.52 14.64 -1.69
CA LEU A 128 -5.93 15.79 -1.02
C LEU A 128 -4.51 15.47 -0.52
N GLY A 129 -3.81 16.52 -0.08
CA GLY A 129 -2.41 16.47 0.34
C GLY A 129 -1.47 16.55 -0.85
N MET A 130 -0.17 16.46 -0.57
CA MET A 130 0.86 16.49 -1.62
C MET A 130 2.06 15.69 -1.13
N ARG A 131 2.49 14.71 -1.92
CA ARG A 131 3.78 14.04 -1.74
C ARG A 131 4.75 14.54 -2.81
N GLY A 132 5.99 14.05 -2.83
CA GLY A 132 6.96 14.44 -3.84
C GLY A 132 6.52 14.07 -5.26
N ASN A 133 7.30 14.47 -6.25
CA ASN A 133 6.99 14.12 -7.64
C ASN A 133 7.29 12.63 -7.86
N GLY A 134 6.24 11.80 -7.87
CA GLY A 134 6.31 10.35 -7.81
C GLY A 134 6.14 9.80 -6.38
N ASP A 135 6.33 8.49 -6.18
CA ASP A 135 6.19 7.85 -4.86
C ASP A 135 7.42 8.12 -3.96
N VAL A 136 7.67 9.40 -3.69
CA VAL A 136 8.77 9.91 -2.85
C VAL A 136 8.26 10.97 -1.87
N SER A 137 9.01 11.22 -0.80
CA SER A 137 8.69 12.25 0.19
C SER A 137 8.70 13.65 -0.42
N LEU A 138 7.94 14.57 0.19
CA LEU A 138 7.86 15.96 -0.25
C LEU A 138 9.25 16.64 -0.17
N PRO A 139 9.74 17.27 -1.26
CA PRO A 139 11.08 17.87 -1.28
C PRO A 139 11.18 19.13 -0.40
N ASP A 140 10.04 19.68 0.02
CA ASP A 140 9.95 20.87 0.87
C ASP A 140 10.13 20.57 2.36
N GLY A 141 10.39 19.31 2.70
CA GLY A 141 10.55 18.81 4.06
C GLY A 141 9.22 18.49 4.74
N ASP A 142 9.35 18.01 5.97
CA ASP A 142 8.30 17.39 6.76
C ASP A 142 7.70 18.34 7.82
N GLY A 143 7.00 19.36 7.29
CA GLY A 143 6.28 20.36 8.09
C GLY A 143 4.76 20.13 8.12
N ILE A 144 4.21 19.93 9.33
CA ILE A 144 2.76 19.90 9.57
C ILE A 144 2.08 21.18 9.05
N GLU A 145 2.73 22.33 9.26
CA GLU A 145 2.24 23.64 8.80
C GLU A 145 2.07 23.68 7.28
N LEU A 146 3.08 23.20 6.54
CA LEU A 146 3.03 23.14 5.08
C LEU A 146 1.91 22.23 4.58
N MET A 147 1.76 21.04 5.16
CA MET A 147 0.67 20.12 4.77
C MET A 147 -0.71 20.72 5.10
N THR A 148 -0.83 21.43 6.22
CA THR A 148 -2.05 22.15 6.60
C THR A 148 -2.40 23.22 5.57
N GLU A 149 -1.42 24.02 5.16
CA GLU A 149 -1.57 25.05 4.13
C GLU A 149 -1.96 24.46 2.77
N ILE A 150 -1.32 23.36 2.37
CA ILE A 150 -1.61 22.65 1.11
C ILE A 150 -3.07 22.17 1.11
N ILE A 151 -3.51 21.48 2.17
CA ILE A 151 -4.88 20.96 2.25
C ILE A 151 -5.91 22.09 2.29
N ALA A 152 -5.64 23.16 3.04
CA ALA A 152 -6.51 24.34 3.07
C ALA A 152 -6.64 24.99 1.67
N THR A 153 -5.51 25.15 0.97
CA THR A 153 -5.46 25.70 -0.40
C THR A 153 -6.24 24.82 -1.38
N GLN A 154 -6.04 23.50 -1.32
CA GLN A 154 -6.74 22.54 -2.18
C GLN A 154 -8.26 22.60 -1.97
N ARG A 155 -8.71 22.71 -0.71
CA ARG A 155 -10.14 22.85 -0.39
C ARG A 155 -10.72 24.17 -0.85
N GLN A 156 -9.96 25.26 -0.78
CA GLN A 156 -10.37 26.54 -1.34
C GLN A 156 -10.57 26.44 -2.86
N ILE A 157 -9.57 25.90 -3.57
CA ILE A 157 -9.66 25.64 -5.02
C ILE A 157 -10.88 24.77 -5.34
N LEU A 158 -11.08 23.71 -4.55
CA LEU A 158 -12.19 22.78 -4.76
C LEU A 158 -13.54 23.48 -4.64
N ALA A 159 -13.74 24.31 -3.62
CA ALA A 159 -14.97 25.08 -3.43
C ALA A 159 -15.19 26.10 -4.56
N GLU A 160 -14.16 26.88 -4.90
CA GLU A 160 -14.25 27.97 -5.89
C GLU A 160 -14.48 27.45 -7.30
N VAL A 161 -13.71 26.44 -7.73
CA VAL A 161 -13.75 25.95 -9.11
C VAL A 161 -14.96 25.04 -9.36
N SER A 162 -15.35 24.23 -8.37
CA SER A 162 -16.54 23.38 -8.50
C SER A 162 -17.83 24.19 -8.42
N GLY A 163 -17.84 25.31 -7.70
CA GLY A 163 -19.04 26.08 -7.38
C GLY A 163 -19.99 25.35 -6.43
N ARG A 164 -19.51 24.35 -5.69
CA ARG A 164 -20.28 23.53 -4.75
C ARG A 164 -19.74 23.68 -3.34
N ASP A 165 -20.56 23.31 -2.36
CA ASP A 165 -20.08 23.12 -1.00
C ASP A 165 -19.02 22.01 -0.98
N VAL A 166 -17.82 22.35 -0.52
CA VAL A 166 -16.68 21.44 -0.44
C VAL A 166 -16.98 20.18 0.37
N THR A 167 -17.83 20.27 1.40
CA THR A 167 -18.20 19.12 2.24
C THR A 167 -19.07 18.09 1.50
N THR A 168 -19.69 18.49 0.37
CA THR A 168 -20.49 17.61 -0.49
C THR A 168 -19.68 16.91 -1.58
N ILE A 169 -18.39 17.24 -1.69
CA ILE A 169 -17.50 16.66 -2.70
C ILE A 169 -16.68 15.54 -2.02
N PRO A 170 -16.75 14.29 -2.52
CA PRO A 170 -15.95 13.20 -1.97
C PRO A 170 -14.45 13.51 -2.03
N GLN A 171 -13.81 13.48 -0.87
CA GLN A 171 -12.39 13.75 -0.71
C GLN A 171 -11.71 12.64 0.09
N VAL A 172 -10.47 12.33 -0.26
CA VAL A 172 -9.63 11.38 0.47
C VAL A 172 -8.29 11.98 0.82
N TRP A 173 -7.74 11.59 1.97
CA TRP A 173 -6.33 11.76 2.27
C TRP A 173 -5.75 10.43 2.76
N ALA A 174 -4.69 9.96 2.11
CA ALA A 174 -4.08 8.67 2.41
C ALA A 174 -2.90 8.82 3.37
N LEU A 175 -2.91 8.06 4.48
CA LEU A 175 -1.81 8.00 5.45
C LEU A 175 -0.73 7.03 5.00
N TYR A 176 -0.14 7.29 3.84
CA TYR A 176 0.83 6.40 3.23
C TYR A 176 2.26 6.74 3.63
N LYS A 177 3.04 5.71 4.00
CA LYS A 177 4.46 5.80 4.40
C LYS A 177 4.72 6.94 5.41
N GLU A 178 5.46 7.97 5.02
CA GLU A 178 5.88 9.07 5.88
C GLU A 178 4.71 9.96 6.32
N VAL A 179 3.60 9.96 5.57
CA VAL A 179 2.43 10.79 5.87
C VAL A 179 1.80 10.42 7.21
N GLN A 180 1.90 9.15 7.61
CA GLN A 180 1.45 8.69 8.91
C GLN A 180 2.15 9.43 10.07
N HIS A 181 3.39 9.87 9.91
CA HIS A 181 4.09 10.63 10.96
C HIS A 181 3.45 12.00 11.22
N TYR A 182 2.88 12.67 10.21
CA TYR A 182 2.15 13.92 10.44
C TYR A 182 0.91 13.68 11.28
N TRP A 183 0.19 12.60 10.98
CA TRP A 183 -0.98 12.19 11.74
C TRP A 183 -0.65 11.91 13.20
N ASP A 184 0.41 11.13 13.44
CA ASP A 184 0.83 10.75 14.79
C ASP A 184 1.37 11.95 15.58
N ARG A 185 1.86 12.99 14.90
CA ARG A 185 2.25 14.30 15.49
C ARG A 185 1.07 15.28 15.68
N GLY A 186 -0.15 14.86 15.39
CA GLY A 186 -1.37 15.62 15.68
C GLY A 186 -2.00 16.37 14.50
N LEU A 187 -1.47 16.26 13.27
CA LEU A 187 -2.15 16.80 12.10
C LEU A 187 -3.49 16.07 11.91
N ARG A 188 -4.56 16.84 11.72
CA ARG A 188 -5.89 16.36 11.39
C ARG A 188 -6.40 17.12 10.16
N VAL A 189 -7.30 16.48 9.42
CA VAL A 189 -8.02 17.08 8.28
C VAL A 189 -9.47 17.33 8.66
N PRO A 190 -10.21 18.16 7.89
CA PRO A 190 -11.63 18.36 8.10
C PRO A 190 -12.43 17.04 8.16
N ASP A 191 -13.46 17.02 9.00
CA ASP A 191 -14.20 15.79 9.37
C ASP A 191 -14.87 15.09 8.18
N ASP A 192 -15.22 15.81 7.12
CA ASP A 192 -15.83 15.26 5.89
C ASP A 192 -14.85 14.47 5.01
N VAL A 193 -13.54 14.63 5.22
CA VAL A 193 -12.50 13.95 4.44
C VAL A 193 -12.39 12.49 4.86
N THR A 194 -12.46 11.58 3.89
CA THR A 194 -12.23 10.15 4.14
C THR A 194 -10.74 9.89 4.38
N MET A 195 -10.42 9.30 5.53
CA MET A 195 -9.05 8.91 5.85
C MET A 195 -8.73 7.52 5.31
N VAL A 196 -7.88 7.42 4.29
CA VAL A 196 -7.47 6.13 3.71
C VAL A 196 -6.26 5.61 4.47
N LEU A 197 -6.46 4.55 5.25
CA LEU A 197 -5.39 3.84 5.95
C LEU A 197 -4.75 2.84 5.00
N THR A 198 -3.46 2.54 5.19
CA THR A 198 -2.72 1.69 4.26
C THR A 198 -2.15 0.47 4.97
N ASP A 199 -1.93 -0.59 4.20
CA ASP A 199 -1.01 -1.63 4.61
C ASP A 199 0.46 -1.16 4.55
N ASP A 200 1.37 -2.06 4.91
CA ASP A 200 2.81 -1.90 4.90
C ASP A 200 3.44 -2.14 3.52
N ASN A 201 2.61 -2.18 2.46
CA ASN A 201 2.93 -2.64 1.11
C ASN A 201 3.14 -4.16 0.98
N TRP A 202 2.96 -4.92 2.05
CA TRP A 202 3.15 -6.36 2.11
C TRP A 202 1.93 -7.06 2.71
N ALA A 203 0.75 -6.45 2.48
CA ALA A 203 -0.53 -7.01 2.82
C ALA A 203 -0.84 -7.02 4.34
N ASN A 204 -0.10 -6.26 5.16
CA ASN A 204 -0.35 -6.10 6.61
C ASN A 204 -0.75 -4.64 6.95
N ILE A 205 -1.96 -4.44 7.47
CA ILE A 205 -2.52 -3.13 7.80
C ILE A 205 -1.70 -2.47 8.90
N ARG A 206 -1.23 -1.23 8.66
CA ARG A 206 -0.35 -0.51 9.59
C ARG A 206 -1.09 0.10 10.78
N LYS A 207 -2.33 0.52 10.56
CA LYS A 207 -3.14 1.28 11.52
C LYS A 207 -4.61 1.00 11.30
N LEU A 208 -5.36 0.90 12.40
CA LEU A 208 -6.82 0.82 12.40
C LEU A 208 -7.40 2.04 13.11
N PRO A 209 -8.63 2.47 12.77
CA PRO A 209 -9.30 3.60 13.42
C PRO A 209 -9.50 3.37 14.91
N ASP A 210 -9.31 4.43 15.71
CA ASP A 210 -9.83 4.49 17.08
C ASP A 210 -11.16 5.24 17.07
N LEU A 211 -12.23 4.55 16.72
CA LEU A 211 -13.57 5.14 16.60
C LEU A 211 -14.10 5.73 17.91
N LYS A 212 -13.50 5.42 19.07
CA LYS A 212 -13.93 6.02 20.34
C LYS A 212 -13.46 7.46 20.48
N ASN A 213 -12.25 7.74 19.99
CA ASN A 213 -11.60 9.03 20.17
C ASN A 213 -11.51 9.86 18.88
N ASP A 214 -11.71 9.23 17.72
CA ASP A 214 -11.45 9.85 16.41
C ASP A 214 -12.53 9.47 15.37
N ALA A 215 -13.78 9.26 15.82
CA ALA A 215 -14.91 9.12 14.88
C ALA A 215 -15.03 10.38 14.00
N ARG A 216 -15.18 10.18 12.69
CA ARG A 216 -15.27 11.27 11.69
C ARG A 216 -16.38 11.00 10.68
N GLU A 217 -17.00 12.06 10.19
CA GLU A 217 -18.10 12.01 9.22
C GLU A 217 -17.68 11.36 7.89
N GLY A 218 -16.50 11.72 7.39
CA GLY A 218 -15.89 11.15 6.18
C GLY A 218 -15.50 9.69 6.35
N GLY A 219 -15.45 9.17 7.58
CA GLY A 219 -15.09 7.79 7.87
C GLY A 219 -13.66 7.42 7.46
N TYR A 220 -13.42 6.12 7.33
CA TYR A 220 -12.11 5.57 7.00
C TYR A 220 -12.17 4.58 5.84
N GLY A 221 -11.11 4.55 5.06
CA GLY A 221 -10.89 3.65 3.94
C GLY A 221 -9.65 2.78 4.10
N LEU A 222 -9.38 1.96 3.09
CA LEU A 222 -8.24 1.06 3.00
C LEU A 222 -7.57 1.17 1.62
N TYR A 223 -6.24 1.26 1.62
CA TYR A 223 -5.38 0.96 0.49
C TYR A 223 -4.53 -0.28 0.79
N TYR A 224 -4.70 -1.34 0.00
CA TYR A 224 -4.07 -2.66 0.20
C TYR A 224 -3.17 -3.03 -0.99
N HIS A 225 -2.15 -3.87 -0.79
CA HIS A 225 -1.26 -4.31 -1.86
C HIS A 225 -1.34 -5.82 -2.13
N LEU A 226 -1.51 -6.17 -3.41
CA LEU A 226 -1.29 -7.51 -3.98
C LEU A 226 -0.02 -7.56 -4.83
N ASP A 227 0.57 -6.40 -5.09
CA ASP A 227 1.73 -6.16 -5.94
C ASP A 227 2.47 -4.93 -5.40
N TYR A 228 3.81 -4.90 -5.47
CA TYR A 228 4.58 -3.77 -4.97
C TYR A 228 5.95 -3.60 -5.64
N VAL A 229 6.28 -2.34 -5.93
CA VAL A 229 7.63 -1.88 -6.26
C VAL A 229 8.19 -1.05 -5.11
N GLY A 230 9.27 -1.53 -4.48
CA GLY A 230 9.94 -0.77 -3.43
C GLY A 230 10.78 -1.58 -2.44
N ALA A 231 10.78 -1.13 -1.20
CA ALA A 231 11.67 -1.62 -0.14
C ALA A 231 11.38 -3.09 0.22
N GLY A 232 12.39 -3.79 0.74
CA GLY A 232 12.34 -5.24 1.01
C GLY A 232 12.68 -6.07 -0.22
N ARG A 233 12.04 -5.77 -1.36
CA ARG A 233 12.29 -6.17 -2.77
C ARG A 233 10.93 -6.11 -3.48
N ASN A 234 10.92 -5.77 -4.76
CA ASN A 234 9.68 -5.85 -5.53
C ASN A 234 9.09 -7.26 -5.52
N TYR A 235 7.76 -7.34 -5.56
CA TYR A 235 7.05 -8.57 -5.89
C TYR A 235 5.97 -8.24 -6.92
N GLU A 236 6.22 -8.65 -8.16
CA GLU A 236 5.47 -8.20 -9.35
C GLU A 236 5.11 -9.38 -10.28
N TRP A 237 5.76 -10.53 -10.11
CA TRP A 237 5.73 -11.56 -11.13
C TRP A 237 4.42 -12.37 -11.17
N VAL A 238 3.96 -12.81 -10.00
CA VAL A 238 2.83 -13.75 -9.86
C VAL A 238 2.11 -13.52 -8.53
N ASP A 239 0.88 -14.03 -8.40
CA ASP A 239 0.13 -14.05 -7.14
C ASP A 239 0.99 -14.63 -6.00
N THR A 240 1.05 -13.88 -4.92
CA THR A 240 1.70 -14.28 -3.66
C THR A 240 0.83 -14.00 -2.44
N ALA A 241 -0.46 -13.74 -2.64
CA ALA A 241 -1.43 -13.46 -1.61
C ALA A 241 -1.89 -14.75 -0.92
N SER A 242 -2.10 -14.65 0.39
CA SER A 242 -2.72 -15.70 1.20
C SER A 242 -4.14 -15.25 1.54
N LEU A 243 -5.16 -16.00 1.11
CA LEU A 243 -6.55 -15.65 1.41
C LEU A 243 -6.87 -15.63 2.92
N PRO A 244 -6.35 -16.57 3.75
CA PRO A 244 -6.50 -16.45 5.20
C PRO A 244 -5.89 -15.16 5.78
N ASN A 245 -4.71 -14.75 5.28
CA ASN A 245 -4.09 -13.49 5.71
C ASN A 245 -4.94 -12.29 5.27
N MET A 246 -5.35 -12.26 4.00
CA MET A 246 -6.19 -11.20 3.47
C MET A 246 -7.51 -11.11 4.24
N TRP A 247 -8.18 -12.24 4.48
CA TRP A 247 -9.39 -12.30 5.30
C TRP A 247 -9.16 -11.67 6.68
N ASP A 248 -8.08 -12.05 7.38
CA ASP A 248 -7.80 -11.55 8.73
C ASP A 248 -7.64 -10.03 8.74
N GLN A 249 -6.87 -9.50 7.78
CA GLN A 249 -6.62 -8.07 7.63
C GLN A 249 -7.91 -7.31 7.27
N LEU A 250 -8.64 -7.77 6.25
CA LEU A 250 -9.89 -7.11 5.82
C LEU A 250 -10.98 -7.20 6.91
N ASN A 251 -11.05 -8.30 7.63
CA ASN A 251 -11.97 -8.47 8.77
C ASN A 251 -11.66 -7.46 9.88
N GLN A 252 -10.38 -7.20 10.17
CA GLN A 252 -9.99 -6.15 11.11
C GLN A 252 -10.42 -4.75 10.61
N CYS A 253 -10.25 -4.43 9.33
CA CYS A 253 -10.76 -3.17 8.76
C CYS A 253 -12.26 -3.01 8.99
N VAL A 254 -13.04 -4.06 8.71
CA VAL A 254 -14.49 -4.06 8.95
C VAL A 254 -14.78 -3.89 10.44
N ALA A 255 -14.14 -4.68 11.31
CA ALA A 255 -14.39 -4.66 12.76
C ALA A 255 -14.11 -3.29 13.38
N TYR A 256 -13.08 -2.58 12.90
CA TYR A 256 -12.70 -1.25 13.36
C TYR A 256 -13.33 -0.11 12.53
N GLY A 257 -14.24 -0.42 11.61
CA GLY A 257 -15.08 0.54 10.89
C GLY A 257 -14.44 1.28 9.70
N SER A 258 -13.31 0.80 9.18
CA SER A 258 -12.81 1.21 7.88
C SER A 258 -13.68 0.60 6.78
N ARG A 259 -14.73 1.31 6.35
CA ARG A 259 -15.74 0.80 5.40
C ARG A 259 -16.10 1.78 4.27
N ARG A 260 -15.53 2.98 4.26
CA ARG A 260 -15.98 4.07 3.36
C ARG A 260 -15.53 3.87 1.92
N LEU A 261 -14.27 3.48 1.74
CA LEU A 261 -13.61 3.34 0.44
C LEU A 261 -12.46 2.35 0.55
N TRP A 262 -12.49 1.26 -0.22
CA TRP A 262 -11.41 0.29 -0.30
C TRP A 262 -10.87 0.23 -1.71
N VAL A 263 -9.55 0.25 -1.84
CA VAL A 263 -8.83 0.13 -3.11
C VAL A 263 -7.63 -0.79 -2.90
N THR A 264 -7.30 -1.61 -3.90
CA THR A 264 -6.14 -2.50 -3.85
C THR A 264 -5.25 -2.25 -5.05
N ASN A 265 -3.94 -2.23 -4.83
CA ASN A 265 -2.97 -2.35 -5.91
C ASN A 265 -2.99 -3.80 -6.41
N ALA A 266 -3.41 -3.99 -7.66
CA ALA A 266 -3.49 -5.31 -8.30
C ALA A 266 -2.35 -5.55 -9.31
N GLY A 267 -1.34 -4.66 -9.36
CA GLY A 267 -0.26 -4.71 -10.34
C GLY A 267 -0.81 -4.61 -11.77
N ASP A 268 -0.37 -5.54 -12.62
CA ASP A 268 -0.87 -5.71 -14.00
C ASP A 268 -2.29 -6.34 -14.09
N LEU A 269 -2.97 -6.53 -12.95
CA LEU A 269 -4.23 -7.27 -12.74
C LEU A 269 -4.12 -8.77 -13.05
N LYS A 270 -3.56 -9.12 -14.20
CA LYS A 270 -3.26 -10.49 -14.58
C LYS A 270 -2.18 -11.07 -13.67
N GLY A 271 -2.39 -12.31 -13.24
CA GLY A 271 -1.56 -12.90 -12.21
C GLY A 271 -2.04 -12.59 -10.79
N ASN A 272 -3.06 -11.74 -10.62
CA ASN A 272 -3.71 -11.42 -9.34
C ASN A 272 -5.24 -11.56 -9.42
N GLU A 273 -5.77 -12.36 -10.37
CA GLU A 273 -7.22 -12.49 -10.59
C GLU A 273 -7.96 -13.02 -9.35
N LEU A 274 -7.44 -14.11 -8.76
CA LEU A 274 -8.01 -14.76 -7.58
C LEU A 274 -8.04 -13.82 -6.35
N PRO A 275 -6.90 -13.22 -5.91
CA PRO A 275 -6.92 -12.33 -4.76
C PRO A 275 -7.73 -11.05 -5.01
N THR A 276 -7.73 -10.52 -6.23
CA THR A 276 -8.54 -9.34 -6.58
C THR A 276 -10.03 -9.64 -6.49
N GLN A 277 -10.48 -10.80 -7.00
CA GLN A 277 -11.88 -11.20 -6.87
C GLN A 277 -12.27 -11.42 -5.40
N PHE A 278 -11.42 -12.05 -4.59
CA PHE A 278 -11.70 -12.22 -3.16
C PHE A 278 -11.81 -10.89 -2.44
N PHE A 279 -10.86 -9.97 -2.66
CA PHE A 279 -10.88 -8.62 -2.08
C PHE A 279 -12.20 -7.89 -2.37
N LEU A 280 -12.65 -7.91 -3.63
CA LEU A 280 -13.88 -7.24 -4.05
C LEU A 280 -15.15 -7.94 -3.52
N GLU A 281 -15.20 -9.28 -3.56
CA GLU A 281 -16.33 -10.02 -3.00
C GLU A 281 -16.43 -9.88 -1.47
N TYR A 282 -15.29 -9.80 -0.77
CA TYR A 282 -15.25 -9.54 0.66
C TYR A 282 -15.68 -8.10 0.98
N ALA A 283 -15.23 -7.11 0.20
CA ALA A 283 -15.67 -5.72 0.36
C ALA A 283 -17.19 -5.56 0.16
N TRP A 284 -17.79 -6.35 -0.74
CA TRP A 284 -19.22 -6.33 -1.01
C TRP A 284 -20.08 -6.90 0.14
N ASP A 285 -19.64 -8.00 0.75
CA ASP A 285 -20.39 -8.67 1.83
C ASP A 285 -19.42 -9.39 2.79
N PRO A 286 -18.77 -8.64 3.71
CA PRO A 286 -17.72 -9.20 4.57
C PRO A 286 -18.27 -10.24 5.56
N GLY A 287 -19.56 -10.15 5.93
CA GLY A 287 -20.21 -11.10 6.84
C GLY A 287 -20.44 -12.48 6.22
N ARG A 288 -20.38 -12.60 4.89
CA ARG A 288 -20.56 -13.88 4.18
C ARG A 288 -19.37 -14.82 4.36
N TRP A 289 -18.16 -14.28 4.40
CA TRP A 289 -16.93 -15.05 4.37
C TRP A 289 -16.27 -15.07 5.75
N THR A 290 -16.43 -16.18 6.44
CA THR A 290 -15.70 -16.52 7.67
C THR A 290 -14.49 -17.41 7.34
N PRO A 291 -13.52 -17.58 8.26
CA PRO A 291 -12.32 -18.39 7.99
C PRO A 291 -12.63 -19.82 7.56
N ASP A 292 -13.65 -20.42 8.16
CA ASP A 292 -14.14 -21.77 7.85
C ASP A 292 -14.82 -21.89 6.49
N ARG A 293 -15.23 -20.76 5.89
CA ARG A 293 -15.87 -20.69 4.56
C ARG A 293 -14.93 -20.28 3.45
N LEU A 294 -13.66 -19.99 3.73
CA LEU A 294 -12.66 -19.74 2.68
C LEU A 294 -12.49 -20.93 1.72
N PRO A 295 -12.51 -22.21 2.19
CA PRO A 295 -12.50 -23.35 1.27
C PRO A 295 -13.69 -23.38 0.29
N GLU A 296 -14.88 -23.04 0.78
CA GLU A 296 -16.09 -22.92 -0.07
C GLU A 296 -15.89 -21.84 -1.14
N TRP A 297 -15.31 -20.69 -0.76
CA TRP A 297 -15.04 -19.61 -1.70
C TRP A 297 -14.06 -20.05 -2.81
N GLU A 298 -12.95 -20.70 -2.45
CA GLU A 298 -11.94 -21.14 -3.39
C GLU A 298 -12.47 -22.21 -4.35
N GLU A 299 -13.27 -23.17 -3.87
CA GLU A 299 -13.92 -24.17 -4.71
C GLU A 299 -14.92 -23.50 -5.68
N ARG A 300 -15.69 -22.51 -5.21
CA ARG A 300 -16.59 -21.74 -6.06
C ARG A 300 -15.82 -20.97 -7.14
N TYR A 301 -14.73 -20.29 -6.79
CA TYR A 301 -13.88 -19.59 -7.74
C TYR A 301 -13.31 -20.57 -8.80
N ALA A 302 -12.81 -21.73 -8.36
CA ALA A 302 -12.31 -22.76 -9.26
C ALA A 302 -13.41 -23.32 -10.18
N GLY A 303 -14.61 -23.59 -9.65
CA GLY A 303 -15.76 -24.06 -10.41
C GLY A 303 -16.22 -23.07 -11.49
N GLN A 304 -16.23 -21.77 -11.18
CA GLN A 304 -16.55 -20.71 -12.13
C GLN A 304 -15.60 -20.68 -13.34
N ASN A 305 -14.32 -21.00 -13.13
CA ASN A 305 -13.26 -20.84 -14.14
C ASN A 305 -12.84 -22.16 -14.82
N SER A 306 -13.04 -23.30 -14.17
CA SER A 306 -12.58 -24.62 -14.62
C SER A 306 -13.69 -25.68 -14.68
N GLY A 307 -14.91 -25.34 -14.22
CA GLY A 307 -16.06 -26.24 -14.17
C GLY A 307 -16.16 -27.02 -12.84
N GLU A 308 -17.40 -27.30 -12.42
CA GLU A 308 -17.72 -27.92 -11.12
C GLU A 308 -17.02 -29.26 -10.86
N LYS A 309 -16.75 -30.04 -11.92
CA LYS A 309 -16.11 -31.36 -11.77
C LYS A 309 -14.67 -31.28 -11.27
N GLU A 310 -13.94 -30.24 -11.68
CA GLU A 310 -12.52 -30.06 -11.35
C GLU A 310 -12.31 -29.06 -10.18
N ALA A 311 -13.39 -28.44 -9.71
CA ALA A 311 -13.36 -27.34 -8.74
C ALA A 311 -12.52 -27.65 -7.50
N ALA A 312 -12.77 -28.78 -6.83
CA ALA A 312 -12.04 -29.19 -5.63
C ALA A 312 -10.55 -29.43 -5.89
N ALA A 313 -10.19 -30.07 -7.00
CA ALA A 313 -8.81 -30.35 -7.36
C ALA A 313 -8.05 -29.06 -7.68
N VAL A 314 -8.64 -28.18 -8.49
CA VAL A 314 -8.06 -26.88 -8.85
C VAL A 314 -7.93 -25.98 -7.63
N ALA A 315 -8.96 -25.88 -6.78
CA ALA A 315 -8.91 -25.11 -5.54
C ALA A 315 -7.79 -25.60 -4.61
N SER A 316 -7.62 -26.92 -4.48
CA SER A 316 -6.52 -27.50 -3.68
C SER A 316 -5.14 -27.11 -4.22
N VAL A 317 -4.95 -27.07 -5.54
CA VAL A 317 -3.70 -26.62 -6.17
C VAL A 317 -3.45 -25.14 -5.89
N LEU A 318 -4.45 -24.29 -6.12
CA LEU A 318 -4.35 -22.84 -5.89
C LEU A 318 -4.07 -22.51 -4.42
N ARG A 319 -4.77 -23.17 -3.48
CA ARG A 319 -4.52 -23.02 -2.04
C ARG A 319 -3.10 -23.43 -1.65
N THR A 320 -2.63 -24.55 -2.18
CA THR A 320 -1.26 -25.04 -1.91
C THR A 320 -0.22 -24.06 -2.46
N TYR A 321 -0.43 -23.57 -3.67
CA TYR A 321 0.40 -22.56 -4.30
C TYR A 321 0.45 -21.26 -3.48
N ALA A 322 -0.70 -20.69 -3.13
CA ALA A 322 -0.81 -19.48 -2.30
C ALA A 322 -0.05 -19.63 -0.97
N ARG A 323 -0.21 -20.76 -0.28
CA ARG A 323 0.50 -21.06 0.97
C ARG A 323 2.03 -21.13 0.79
N LEU A 324 2.50 -21.66 -0.33
CA LEU A 324 3.94 -21.74 -0.61
C LEU A 324 4.52 -20.36 -0.92
N GLN A 325 3.84 -19.59 -1.76
CA GLN A 325 4.25 -18.25 -2.18
C GLN A 325 4.19 -17.23 -1.03
N SER A 326 3.23 -17.38 -0.11
CA SER A 326 3.11 -16.50 1.05
C SER A 326 4.24 -16.67 2.06
N ARG A 327 4.95 -17.81 2.06
CA ARG A 327 6.12 -18.02 2.94
C ARG A 327 7.29 -17.17 2.54
N ARG A 328 7.48 -16.99 1.23
CA ARG A 328 8.57 -16.20 0.66
C ARG A 328 8.26 -15.91 -0.80
N LYS A 329 8.19 -14.62 -1.15
CA LYS A 329 7.94 -14.19 -2.53
C LYS A 329 8.98 -14.79 -3.47
N PRO A 330 8.61 -15.19 -4.70
CA PRO A 330 9.54 -15.77 -5.68
C PRO A 330 10.81 -14.95 -5.89
N GLU A 331 10.65 -13.64 -5.97
CA GLU A 331 11.73 -12.68 -6.17
C GLU A 331 12.70 -12.69 -5.00
N LEU A 332 12.26 -13.06 -3.79
CA LEU A 332 13.08 -13.10 -2.58
C LEU A 332 13.82 -14.43 -2.37
N LEU A 333 13.58 -15.47 -3.17
CA LEU A 333 14.09 -16.81 -2.91
C LEU A 333 15.63 -16.90 -2.87
N ASN A 334 16.34 -16.00 -3.55
CA ASN A 334 17.81 -15.93 -3.59
C ASN A 334 18.43 -14.87 -2.64
N ARG A 335 17.63 -14.18 -1.82
CA ARG A 335 18.15 -13.14 -0.92
C ARG A 335 18.64 -13.76 0.37
N LYS A 336 19.87 -13.47 0.76
CA LYS A 336 20.33 -13.69 2.13
C LYS A 336 20.42 -12.35 2.84
N ILE A 337 19.78 -12.26 4.00
CA ILE A 337 19.80 -11.06 4.86
C ILE A 337 20.71 -11.37 6.04
N THR A 338 21.74 -10.56 6.23
CA THR A 338 22.67 -10.67 7.36
C THR A 338 22.87 -9.33 8.02
N LEU A 339 23.19 -9.32 9.31
CA LEU A 339 23.56 -8.13 10.04
C LEU A 339 25.09 -8.04 10.13
N ASP A 340 25.66 -6.91 9.69
CA ASP A 340 27.04 -6.54 9.99
C ASP A 340 27.11 -6.06 11.44
N LEU A 341 27.60 -6.93 12.32
CA LEU A 341 27.69 -6.68 13.76
C LEU A 341 28.65 -5.55 14.14
N ALA A 342 29.47 -5.06 13.19
CA ALA A 342 30.33 -3.91 13.43
C ALA A 342 29.61 -2.56 13.29
N LYS A 343 28.37 -2.56 12.77
CA LYS A 343 27.57 -1.36 12.51
C LYS A 343 26.30 -1.35 13.36
N ASP A 344 25.87 -0.16 13.78
CA ASP A 344 24.56 0.00 14.44
C ASP A 344 23.48 0.21 13.37
N PRO A 345 22.51 -0.72 13.19
CA PRO A 345 21.42 -0.54 12.24
C PRO A 345 20.52 0.68 12.55
N ALA A 346 20.61 1.26 13.75
CA ALA A 346 19.93 2.49 14.11
C ALA A 346 20.52 3.73 13.42
N GLU A 347 21.82 3.71 13.13
CA GLU A 347 22.59 4.85 12.65
C GLU A 347 23.09 4.64 11.22
N ASP A 348 23.28 3.37 10.83
CA ASP A 348 23.80 2.97 9.53
C ASP A 348 22.91 1.90 8.88
N GLY A 349 22.09 2.31 7.91
CA GLY A 349 21.25 1.41 7.14
C GLY A 349 22.02 0.33 6.36
N SER A 350 23.34 0.48 6.18
CA SER A 350 24.20 -0.54 5.58
C SER A 350 24.64 -1.65 6.55
N ALA A 351 24.22 -1.58 7.82
CA ALA A 351 24.34 -2.69 8.76
C ALA A 351 23.54 -3.91 8.29
N ILE A 352 22.41 -3.70 7.60
CA ILE A 352 21.62 -4.77 7.01
C ILE A 352 22.17 -5.07 5.61
N VAL A 353 22.77 -6.24 5.44
CA VAL A 353 23.39 -6.67 4.20
C VAL A 353 22.45 -7.62 3.46
N HIS A 354 22.07 -7.23 2.25
CA HIS A 354 21.34 -8.08 1.31
C HIS A 354 22.31 -8.70 0.29
N ASP A 355 22.46 -10.02 0.33
CA ASP A 355 23.23 -10.77 -0.68
C ASP A 355 22.28 -11.56 -1.58
N ASP A 356 22.18 -11.12 -2.82
CA ASP A 356 21.25 -11.65 -3.82
C ASP A 356 21.90 -12.72 -4.71
N ARG A 357 23.17 -13.05 -4.46
CA ARG A 357 23.90 -14.10 -5.17
C ARG A 357 23.71 -15.48 -4.55
N ALA A 358 23.10 -15.52 -3.36
CA ALA A 358 22.81 -16.75 -2.66
C ALA A 358 21.57 -17.41 -3.27
N THR A 359 21.72 -18.20 -4.34
CA THR A 359 20.61 -19.08 -4.75
C THR A 359 20.63 -20.33 -3.86
N PRO A 360 19.71 -20.52 -2.88
CA PRO A 360 19.56 -21.84 -2.26
C PRO A 360 18.96 -22.84 -3.28
N PHE A 361 18.30 -22.34 -4.32
CA PHE A 361 17.73 -23.19 -5.37
C PHE A 361 18.71 -23.43 -6.50
N SER A 362 19.46 -24.51 -6.38
CA SER A 362 20.03 -25.16 -7.55
C SER A 362 18.94 -26.01 -8.22
N ILE A 363 18.59 -25.70 -9.47
CA ILE A 363 17.67 -26.53 -10.29
C ILE A 363 18.19 -27.96 -10.47
N VAL A 364 19.50 -28.19 -10.25
CA VAL A 364 20.15 -29.50 -10.33
C VAL A 364 20.41 -30.14 -8.95
N ASP A 365 20.23 -29.41 -7.85
CA ASP A 365 20.55 -29.86 -6.48
C ASP A 365 19.30 -29.77 -5.57
N TYR A 366 18.21 -30.40 -6.01
CA TYR A 366 16.87 -30.43 -5.39
C TYR A 366 16.80 -31.12 -4.00
N ARG A 367 17.95 -31.48 -3.41
CA ARG A 367 18.07 -32.20 -2.14
C ARG A 367 18.58 -31.33 -0.98
N GLU A 368 18.65 -30.00 -1.13
CA GLU A 368 18.86 -29.11 0.03
C GLU A 368 17.89 -29.36 1.21
N PRO A 369 16.60 -29.68 1.01
CA PRO A 369 15.73 -30.06 2.12
C PRO A 369 16.19 -31.36 2.82
N GLU A 370 16.89 -32.26 2.14
CA GLU A 370 17.35 -33.52 2.75
C GLU A 370 18.54 -33.31 3.71
N ARG A 371 19.07 -32.09 3.84
CA ARG A 371 19.97 -31.74 4.93
C ARG A 371 19.18 -31.75 6.24
N TYR A 372 19.35 -32.83 7.00
CA TYR A 372 18.64 -33.20 8.22
C TYR A 372 18.35 -32.03 9.18
N GLU A 373 19.29 -31.10 9.33
CA GLU A 373 19.16 -29.93 10.21
C GLU A 373 18.14 -28.90 9.69
N LEU A 374 18.11 -28.64 8.38
CA LEU A 374 17.20 -27.66 7.77
C LEU A 374 15.75 -28.16 7.79
N VAL A 375 15.53 -29.45 7.51
CA VAL A 375 14.18 -30.06 7.59
C VAL A 375 13.71 -30.19 9.04
N ALA A 376 14.58 -30.53 10.00
CA ALA A 376 14.17 -30.61 11.39
C ALA A 376 13.88 -29.22 12.01
N GLN A 377 14.59 -28.18 11.57
CA GLN A 377 14.31 -26.80 11.97
C GLN A 377 13.02 -26.29 11.32
N TRP A 378 12.89 -26.46 10.00
CA TRP A 378 11.69 -26.07 9.27
C TRP A 378 10.43 -26.80 9.76
N ALA A 379 10.52 -28.11 10.04
CA ALA A 379 9.41 -28.88 10.58
C ALA A 379 8.97 -28.36 11.95
N ARG A 380 9.92 -27.97 12.81
CA ARG A 380 9.62 -27.32 14.10
C ARG A 380 8.97 -25.96 13.92
N HIS A 381 9.56 -25.06 13.12
CA HIS A 381 8.97 -23.74 12.87
C HIS A 381 7.56 -23.83 12.28
N THR A 382 7.34 -24.82 11.40
CA THR A 382 6.03 -25.06 10.79
C THR A 382 5.03 -25.65 11.79
N SER A 383 5.48 -26.56 12.66
CA SER A 383 4.64 -27.15 13.72
C SER A 383 4.23 -26.10 14.76
N ASP A 384 5.17 -25.26 15.17
CA ASP A 384 4.96 -24.26 16.22
C ASP A 384 4.39 -22.94 15.67
N ASN A 385 4.33 -22.80 14.34
CA ASN A 385 3.94 -21.58 13.62
C ASN A 385 4.71 -20.32 14.07
N VAL A 386 5.93 -20.51 14.58
CA VAL A 386 6.81 -19.45 15.09
C VAL A 386 8.27 -19.83 14.87
N ASN A 387 9.11 -18.84 14.60
CA ASN A 387 10.56 -18.98 14.62
C ASN A 387 11.09 -18.38 15.92
N ILE A 388 11.67 -19.20 16.81
CA ILE A 388 12.18 -18.76 18.10
C ILE A 388 13.69 -18.53 17.97
N THR A 389 14.13 -17.29 18.23
CA THR A 389 15.55 -16.92 18.28
C THR A 389 15.89 -16.38 19.67
N SER A 390 17.05 -16.77 20.20
CA SER A 390 17.53 -16.34 21.52
C SER A 390 18.95 -15.79 21.45
N THR A 391 19.21 -14.70 22.16
CA THR A 391 20.54 -14.11 22.34
C THR A 391 20.82 -13.88 23.82
N VAL A 392 22.09 -14.00 24.23
CA VAL A 392 22.51 -13.78 25.61
C VAL A 392 23.26 -12.46 25.70
N HIS A 393 22.81 -11.57 26.58
CA HIS A 393 23.41 -10.25 26.78
C HIS A 393 23.98 -10.15 28.20
N ARG A 394 25.20 -9.58 28.33
CA ARG A 394 25.79 -9.28 29.63
C ARG A 394 25.41 -7.85 30.03
N ILE A 395 24.67 -7.72 31.13
CA ILE A 395 24.33 -6.42 31.71
C ILE A 395 25.44 -5.99 32.67
N ALA A 396 26.17 -4.94 32.30
CA ALA A 396 27.38 -4.51 33.02
C ALA A 396 27.09 -3.72 34.31
N ALA A 397 25.95 -3.05 34.40
CA ALA A 397 25.55 -2.25 35.55
C ALA A 397 24.03 -2.30 35.78
N ALA A 398 23.62 -2.15 37.03
CA ALA A 398 22.21 -1.97 37.38
C ALA A 398 21.69 -0.64 36.82
N GLY A 399 20.44 -0.62 36.36
CA GLY A 399 19.81 0.58 35.79
C GLY A 399 18.73 0.26 34.77
N VAL A 400 18.22 1.31 34.12
CA VAL A 400 17.28 1.19 32.99
C VAL A 400 18.06 0.79 31.74
N HIS A 401 17.63 -0.29 31.11
CA HIS A 401 18.18 -0.79 29.85
C HIS A 401 17.11 -0.74 28.76
N VAL A 402 17.50 -0.38 27.55
CA VAL A 402 16.58 -0.30 26.39
C VAL A 402 16.91 -1.43 25.43
N LEU A 403 15.96 -2.34 25.24
CA LEU A 403 16.00 -3.32 24.15
C LEU A 403 15.44 -2.67 22.89
N LYS A 404 16.27 -2.57 21.85
CA LYS A 404 15.83 -2.11 20.53
C LYS A 404 15.62 -3.33 19.63
N PHE A 405 14.43 -3.41 19.01
CA PHE A 405 14.11 -4.40 17.99
C PHE A 405 13.87 -3.68 16.67
N TRP A 406 14.42 -4.22 15.58
CA TRP A 406 14.39 -3.61 14.26
C TRP A 406 13.73 -4.55 13.26
N MET A 407 12.82 -4.02 12.45
CA MET A 407 12.31 -4.73 11.29
C MET A 407 13.38 -4.67 10.20
N VAL A 408 13.95 -5.82 9.84
CA VAL A 408 14.99 -5.95 8.80
C VAL A 408 14.48 -6.56 7.50
N ASP A 409 13.31 -7.20 7.54
CA ASP A 409 12.60 -7.78 6.39
C ASP A 409 11.09 -7.55 6.60
N PRO A 410 10.33 -7.22 5.54
CA PRO A 410 8.87 -7.20 5.63
C PRO A 410 8.31 -8.59 5.93
N THR A 411 7.03 -8.70 6.28
CA THR A 411 6.32 -9.98 6.54
C THR A 411 6.74 -10.78 7.79
N VAL A 412 7.63 -10.24 8.64
CA VAL A 412 7.93 -10.81 9.96
C VAL A 412 7.04 -10.15 11.02
N VAL A 413 6.15 -10.91 11.64
CA VAL A 413 5.32 -10.46 12.76
C VAL A 413 6.00 -10.85 14.08
N LEU A 414 6.30 -9.85 14.92
CA LEU A 414 6.82 -10.10 16.26
C LEU A 414 5.68 -10.63 17.15
N GLN A 415 5.77 -11.89 17.55
CA GLN A 415 4.77 -12.52 18.42
C GLN A 415 5.02 -12.26 19.90
N ASN A 416 6.26 -12.46 20.39
CA ASN A 416 6.62 -12.25 21.79
C ASN A 416 8.10 -11.85 21.96
N LEU A 417 8.38 -11.13 23.06
CA LEU A 417 9.73 -10.88 23.57
C LEU A 417 9.83 -11.43 25.00
N VAL A 418 10.74 -12.37 25.23
CA VAL A 418 10.95 -12.98 26.54
C VAL A 418 12.34 -12.61 27.04
N VAL A 419 12.40 -11.92 28.19
CA VAL A 419 13.65 -11.59 28.88
C VAL A 419 13.84 -12.54 30.05
N ASP A 420 14.74 -13.50 29.91
CA ASP A 420 15.15 -14.40 31.00
C ASP A 420 16.36 -13.81 31.75
N THR A 421 16.15 -13.33 32.97
CA THR A 421 17.22 -12.87 33.86
C THR A 421 17.83 -13.98 34.72
N GLY A 422 17.48 -15.25 34.43
CA GLY A 422 17.85 -16.44 35.16
C GLY A 422 16.65 -17.08 35.85
N GLY A 423 16.47 -18.39 35.64
CA GLY A 423 15.45 -19.19 36.33
C GLY A 423 14.15 -19.40 35.55
N LEU A 424 14.05 -18.92 34.31
CA LEU A 424 12.93 -19.25 33.44
C LEU A 424 12.88 -20.77 33.20
N LYS A 425 11.74 -21.39 33.50
CA LYS A 425 11.52 -22.81 33.23
C LYS A 425 11.04 -23.00 31.79
N PRO A 426 11.38 -24.13 31.14
CA PRO A 426 10.83 -24.46 29.82
C PRO A 426 9.31 -24.44 29.82
N SER A 427 8.71 -23.70 28.89
CA SER A 427 7.27 -23.61 28.66
C SER A 427 7.04 -23.52 27.15
N TYR A 428 6.03 -24.23 26.64
CA TYR A 428 5.68 -24.18 25.22
C TYR A 428 5.18 -22.79 24.80
N LEU A 429 4.41 -22.12 25.66
CA LEU A 429 3.84 -20.79 25.38
C LEU A 429 4.71 -19.64 25.90
N GLY A 430 5.81 -19.95 26.59
CA GLY A 430 6.58 -18.96 27.35
C GLY A 430 5.89 -18.53 28.65
N PRO A 431 6.45 -17.51 29.34
CA PRO A 431 5.84 -16.92 30.53
C PRO A 431 4.63 -16.04 30.18
N PRO A 432 3.72 -15.78 31.12
CA PRO A 432 2.65 -14.80 30.93
C PRO A 432 3.22 -13.40 30.70
N GLU A 433 2.45 -12.55 30.01
CA GLU A 433 2.80 -11.15 29.79
C GLU A 433 3.05 -10.42 31.13
N SER A 434 4.10 -9.61 31.18
CA SER A 434 4.41 -8.80 32.36
C SER A 434 3.36 -7.71 32.55
N LEU A 435 2.94 -7.46 33.80
CA LEU A 435 2.04 -6.35 34.10
C LEU A 435 2.72 -5.02 33.75
N ARG A 436 1.99 -4.15 33.06
CA ARG A 436 2.45 -2.78 32.76
C ARG A 436 2.56 -2.01 34.08
N LEU A 437 3.79 -1.77 34.53
CA LEU A 437 4.05 -0.89 35.67
C LEU A 437 3.82 0.55 35.18
N HIS A 438 2.80 1.21 35.72
CA HIS A 438 2.48 2.62 35.48
C HIS A 438 3.33 3.54 36.34
#